data_AF-A0A932WVD8-F1
#
_entry.id   AF-A0A932WVD8-F1
#
_cell.length_a   1.000
_cell.length_b   1.000
_cell.length_c   1.000
_cell.angle_alpha   90.00
_cell.angle_beta   90.00
_cell.angle_gamma   90.00
#
_symmetry.space_group_name_H-M   'P 1'
#
loop_
_entity.id
_entity.type
_entity.pdbx_description
1 polymer ?
#
loop_
_entity_poly.entity_id
_entity_poly.type
_entity_poly.pdbx_seq_one_letter_code
_entity_poly.pdbx_strand_id
1 'polypeptide(L)'
;MFKNAIVLTGGIATGKSTVANLFKLYGFLTIDADVIAHKLLDLHSGKIAELFGNEYIENGKVLRKKLGTLIFNNQKEKQKLENFIHPLIK
;
A
#
# COMPACT_ATOMS: atom_id res chain seq x y z
N MET A 1 -7.48 -6.59 -20.45
CA MET A 1 -6.65 -7.68 -19.88
C MET A 1 -5.22 -7.46 -20.36
N PHE A 2 -4.23 -7.35 -19.47
CA PHE A 2 -2.84 -7.10 -19.87
C PHE A 2 -2.27 -8.35 -20.57
N LYS A 3 -1.81 -8.20 -21.81
CA LYS A 3 -1.36 -9.32 -22.64
C LYS A 3 -0.03 -9.92 -22.16
N ASN A 4 0.81 -9.08 -21.54
CA ASN A 4 2.07 -9.44 -20.89
C ASN A 4 2.22 -8.57 -19.62
N ALA A 5 2.65 -9.16 -18.50
CA ALA A 5 2.93 -8.44 -17.26
C ALA A 5 4.33 -8.82 -16.76
N ILE A 6 5.11 -7.82 -16.33
CA ILE A 6 6.47 -8.00 -15.82
C ILE A 6 6.49 -7.53 -14.37
N VAL A 7 6.91 -8.41 -13.46
CA VAL A 7 7.02 -8.10 -12.03
C VAL A 7 8.44 -7.64 -11.73
N LEU A 8 8.59 -6.41 -11.28
CA LEU A 8 9.88 -5.86 -10.84
C LEU A 8 10.03 -6.01 -9.33
N THR A 9 10.92 -6.90 -8.89
CA THR A 9 11.25 -7.13 -7.48
C THR A 9 12.71 -6.80 -7.19
N GLY A 10 13.09 -6.73 -5.91
CA GLY A 10 14.44 -6.37 -5.47
C GLY A 10 14.46 -5.77 -4.06
N GLY A 11 15.61 -5.78 -3.39
CA GLY A 11 15.78 -5.30 -2.01
C GLY A 11 15.57 -3.78 -1.85
N ILE A 12 15.48 -3.28 -0.61
CA ILE A 12 15.37 -1.84 -0.33
C ILE A 12 16.58 -1.10 -0.94
N ALA A 13 16.37 0.10 -1.50
CA ALA A 13 17.39 0.95 -2.14
C ALA A 13 18.08 0.39 -3.41
N THR A 14 17.56 -0.67 -4.04
CA THR A 14 18.13 -1.25 -5.29
C THR A 14 17.76 -0.50 -6.58
N GLY A 15 17.11 0.67 -6.50
CA GLY A 15 16.78 1.47 -7.68
C GLY A 15 15.55 1.02 -8.47
N LYS A 16 14.70 0.15 -7.93
CA LYS A 16 13.44 -0.28 -8.57
C LYS A 16 12.55 0.88 -9.01
N SER A 17 12.42 1.92 -8.18
CA SER A 17 11.63 3.10 -8.52
C SER A 17 12.22 3.86 -9.70
N THR A 18 13.56 3.86 -9.85
CA THR A 18 14.26 4.43 -11.01
C THR A 18 13.95 3.64 -12.27
N VAL A 19 14.03 2.31 -12.21
CA VAL A 19 13.71 1.42 -13.34
C VAL A 19 12.24 1.52 -13.73
N ALA A 20 11.33 1.57 -12.76
CA ALA A 20 9.89 1.78 -13.00
C ALA A 20 9.64 3.15 -13.67
N ASN A 21 10.30 4.22 -13.24
CA ASN A 21 10.20 5.52 -13.90
C ASN A 21 10.77 5.51 -15.32
N LEU A 22 11.84 4.75 -15.57
CA LEU A 22 12.38 4.57 -16.91
C LEU A 22 11.35 3.87 -17.81
N PHE A 23 10.70 2.81 -17.34
CA PHE A 23 9.62 2.13 -18.07
C PHE A 23 8.45 3.07 -18.39
N LYS A 24 8.05 3.96 -17.46
CA LYS A 24 7.03 5.00 -17.74
C LYS A 24 7.44 5.91 -18.91
N LEU A 25 8.70 6.33 -18.98
CA LEU A 25 9.20 7.19 -20.07
C LEU A 25 9.13 6.50 -21.43
N TYR A 26 9.31 5.18 -21.46
CA TYR A 26 9.16 4.36 -22.68
C TYR A 26 7.70 3.97 -22.98
N GLY A 27 6.72 4.54 -22.28
CA GLY A 27 5.29 4.33 -22.55
C GLY A 27 4.70 3.07 -21.91
N PHE A 28 5.43 2.38 -21.01
CA PHE A 28 4.87 1.25 -20.28
C PHE A 28 3.96 1.73 -19.14
N LEU A 29 2.81 1.08 -19.01
CA LEU A 29 1.97 1.23 -17.83
C LEU A 29 2.68 0.58 -16.64
N THR A 30 2.93 1.37 -15.60
CA THR A 30 3.51 0.87 -14.35
C THR A 30 2.45 0.82 -13.28
N ILE A 31 2.37 -0.33 -12.62
CA ILE A 31 1.45 -0.59 -11.51
C ILE A 31 2.32 -0.68 -10.27
N ASP A 32 2.13 0.27 -9.36
CA ASP A 32 2.82 0.30 -8.08
C ASP A 32 1.87 -0.22 -6.99
N ALA A 33 2.19 -1.41 -6.45
CA ALA A 33 1.39 -2.06 -5.43
C ALA A 33 1.30 -1.23 -4.15
N ASP A 34 2.37 -0.52 -3.77
CA ASP A 34 2.39 0.30 -2.56
C ASP A 34 1.45 1.50 -2.73
N VAL A 35 1.46 2.14 -3.91
CA VAL A 35 0.54 3.25 -4.22
C VAL A 35 -0.91 2.79 -4.21
N ILE A 36 -1.21 1.60 -4.74
CA ILE A 36 -2.56 1.04 -4.74
C ILE A 36 -3.01 0.74 -3.30
N ALA A 37 -2.17 0.06 -2.52
CA ALA A 37 -2.45 -0.23 -1.12
C ALA A 37 -2.71 1.06 -0.33
N HIS A 38 -1.89 2.10 -0.55
CA HIS A 38 -2.08 3.41 0.06
C HIS A 38 -3.40 4.09 -0.30
N LYS A 39 -3.81 4.03 -1.57
CA LYS A 39 -5.11 4.56 -1.99
C LYS A 39 -6.27 3.78 -1.37
N LEU A 40 -6.17 2.45 -1.30
CA LEU A 40 -7.20 1.62 -0.67
C LEU A 40 -7.34 1.92 0.82
N LEU A 41 -6.22 2.12 1.53
CA LEU A 41 -6.23 2.54 2.93
C LEU A 41 -6.98 3.87 3.11
N ASP A 42 -6.65 4.88 2.30
CA ASP A 42 -7.31 6.19 2.41
C ASP A 42 -8.79 6.13 2.02
N LEU A 43 -9.16 5.33 1.02
CA LEU A 43 -10.57 5.12 0.61
C LEU A 43 -11.40 4.46 1.71
N HIS A 44 -10.76 3.61 2.52
CA HIS A 44 -11.38 2.88 3.62
C HIS A 44 -10.98 3.42 5.00
N SER A 45 -10.61 4.71 5.08
CA SER A 45 -10.20 5.36 6.33
C SER A 45 -11.23 5.20 7.45
N GLY A 46 -12.52 5.20 7.14
CA GLY A 46 -13.60 4.94 8.12
C GLY A 46 -13.52 3.55 8.75
N LYS A 47 -13.32 2.49 7.96
CA LYS A 47 -13.14 1.12 8.50
C LYS A 47 -11.85 0.98 9.28
N ILE A 48 -10.79 1.69 8.86
CA ILE A 48 -9.52 1.70 9.60
C ILE A 48 -9.68 2.39 10.96
N ALA A 49 -10.44 3.48 11.01
CA ALA A 49 -10.80 4.12 12.29
C ALA A 49 -11.58 3.14 13.21
N GLU A 50 -12.47 2.31 12.68
CA GLU A 50 -13.17 1.30 13.47
C GLU A 50 -12.23 0.16 13.94
N LEU A 51 -11.28 -0.26 13.09
CA LEU A 51 -10.41 -1.40 13.40
C LEU A 51 -9.27 -1.06 14.35
N PHE A 52 -8.68 0.13 14.21
CA PHE A 52 -7.47 0.55 14.93
C PHE A 52 -7.70 1.76 15.84
N GLY A 53 -8.75 2.56 15.58
CA GLY A 53 -9.07 3.77 16.32
C GLY A 53 -8.93 5.04 15.49
N ASN A 54 -9.73 6.05 15.82
CA ASN A 54 -9.70 7.37 15.17
C ASN A 54 -8.36 8.09 15.31
N GLU A 55 -7.54 7.72 16.28
CA GLU A 55 -6.21 8.32 16.49
C GLU A 55 -5.20 8.02 15.37
N TYR A 56 -5.53 7.09 14.47
CA TYR A 56 -4.76 6.73 13.28
C TYR A 56 -5.30 7.39 12.02
N ILE A 57 -6.36 8.19 12.12
CA ILE A 57 -6.97 8.95 11.03
C ILE A 57 -6.85 10.45 11.33
N GLU A 58 -6.43 11.22 10.34
CA GLU A 58 -6.37 12.68 10.43
C GLU A 58 -7.01 13.28 9.18
N ASN A 59 -8.02 14.13 9.35
CA ASN A 59 -8.74 14.79 8.25
C ASN A 59 -9.23 13.81 7.17
N GLY A 60 -9.71 12.63 7.59
CA GLY A 60 -10.20 11.57 6.68
C GLY A 60 -9.10 10.79 5.95
N LYS A 61 -7.83 11.01 6.28
CA LYS A 61 -6.67 10.29 5.73
C LYS A 61 -6.02 9.40 6.77
N VAL A 62 -5.48 8.27 6.34
CA VAL A 62 -4.79 7.35 7.25
C VAL A 62 -3.41 7.90 7.58
N LEU A 63 -3.08 8.01 8.87
CA LEU A 63 -1.75 8.37 9.36
C LEU A 63 -0.79 7.19 9.20
N ARG A 64 -0.33 6.96 7.96
CA ARG A 64 0.48 5.80 7.56
C ARG A 64 1.74 5.59 8.39
N LYS A 65 2.42 6.66 8.80
CA LYS A 65 3.59 6.55 9.70
C LYS A 65 3.18 5.97 11.04
N LYS A 66 2.11 6.50 11.64
CA LYS A 66 1.63 6.08 12.96
C LYS A 66 1.04 4.67 12.93
N LEU A 67 0.20 4.39 11.95
CA LEU A 67 -0.37 3.05 11.71
C LEU A 67 0.74 2.05 11.39
N GLY A 68 1.71 2.46 10.57
CA GLY A 68 2.93 1.72 10.22
C GLY A 68 3.68 1.27 11.47
N THR A 69 3.97 2.19 12.39
CA THR A 69 4.65 1.85 13.65
C THR A 69 3.86 0.83 14.47
N LEU A 70 2.52 0.94 14.53
CA LEU A 70 1.67 -0.03 15.22
C LEU A 70 1.77 -1.42 14.58
N ILE A 71 1.58 -1.54 13.26
CA ILE A 71 1.63 -2.84 12.58
C ILE A 71 3.03 -3.44 12.54
N PHE A 72 4.09 -2.62 12.53
CA PHE A 72 5.46 -3.12 12.62
C PHE A 72 5.80 -3.65 14.00
N ASN A 73 5.24 -3.05 15.06
CA ASN A 73 5.50 -3.46 16.44
C ASN A 73 4.51 -4.53 16.93
N ASN A 74 3.35 -4.68 16.28
CA ASN A 74 2.32 -5.64 16.67
C ASN A 74 1.89 -6.51 15.49
N GLN A 75 2.39 -7.75 15.49
CA GLN A 75 2.11 -8.74 14.44
C GLN A 75 0.62 -9.09 14.32
N LYS A 76 -0.17 -9.02 15.41
CA LYS A 76 -1.62 -9.26 15.35
C LYS A 76 -2.33 -8.16 14.58
N GLU A 77 -1.97 -6.90 14.84
CA GLU A 77 -2.51 -5.74 14.13
C GLU A 77 -2.10 -5.74 12.65
N LYS A 78 -0.88 -6.19 12.35
CA LYS A 78 -0.44 -6.41 10.97
C LYS A 78 -1.32 -7.42 10.24
N GLN A 79 -1.54 -8.60 10.81
CA GLN A 79 -2.40 -9.62 10.20
C GLN A 79 -3.84 -9.12 10.04
N LYS A 80 -4.35 -8.35 11.01
CA LYS A 80 -5.68 -7.73 10.94
C LYS A 80 -5.79 -6.77 9.75
N LEU A 81 -4.76 -5.93 9.54
CA LEU A 81 -4.70 -5.03 8.39
C LEU A 81 -4.58 -5.80 7.07
N GLU A 82 -3.71 -6.79 7.01
CA GLU A 82 -3.50 -7.62 5.82
C GLU A 82 -4.78 -8.37 5.43
N ASN A 83 -5.49 -8.96 6.39
CA ASN A 83 -6.78 -9.63 6.16
C ASN A 83 -7.87 -8.69 5.68
N PHE A 84 -7.80 -7.41 6.06
CA PHE A 84 -8.72 -6.39 5.57
C PHE A 84 -8.39 -5.96 4.13
N ILE A 85 -7.10 -5.79 3.81
CA ILE A 85 -6.65 -5.29 2.50
C ILE A 85 -6.64 -6.37 1.42
N HIS A 86 -6.19 -7.59 1.73
CA HIS A 86 -6.11 -8.69 0.76
C HIS A 86 -7.39 -8.91 -0.07
N PRO A 87 -8.60 -8.97 0.51
CA PRO A 87 -9.82 -9.14 -0.27
C PRO A 87 -10.21 -7.92 -1.11
N LEU A 88 -9.69 -6.72 -0.79
CA LEU A 88 -9.91 -5.49 -1.57
C LEU A 88 -8.98 -5.40 -2.79
N ILE A 89 -7.85 -6.10 -2.76
CA ILE A 89 -6.93 -6.28 -3.89
C ILE A 89 -7.32 -7.56 -4.62
N LYS A 90 -8.37 -7.50 -5.46
CA LYS A 90 -8.81 -8.59 -6.33
C LYS A 90 -8.77 -8.19 -7.79
#